data_AF-A0A0U4W0G1-F1
#
_entry.id   AF-A0A0U4W0G1-F1
#
_cell.length_a   1.000
_cell.length_b   1.000
_cell.length_c   1.000
_cell.angle_alpha   90.00
_cell.angle_beta   90.00
_cell.angle_gamma   90.00
#
_symmetry.space_group_name_H-M   'P 1'
#
loop_
_entity.id
_entity.type
_entity.pdbx_description
1 polymer ?
#
loop_
_entity_poly.entity_id
_entity_poly.type
_entity_poly.pdbx_seq_one_letter_code
_entity_poly.pdbx_strand_id
1 'polypeptide(L)'
;MMKKLSLWLGLVAILLAFNLSSFASDINLGISLGDGKLRSFYFSLSDYYRIPEEQIIIIKKRYPIIVEEELPVILLIVREAGVSPDVIVELRRKGYSWYDILIRFRIYPEVVFKRYIIYGPPYGKAWGYHKKKKVVFVDDDIIFLSNVKFLSEYYREVPDVVIKYKEKHPRFVDVHYEIYEHKKGEREKFKEKEEKEFRERDREQRDYRDSKDYMNQKDKDFYNEKEGKGPKEKHRGKKEKD
;
A
#
# COMPACT_ATOMS: atom_id res chain seq x y z
N MET A 1 41.26 -31.78 -20.83
CA MET A 1 39.94 -31.66 -20.14
C MET A 1 39.59 -30.24 -19.69
N MET A 2 40.55 -29.39 -19.32
CA MET A 2 40.27 -28.04 -18.78
C MET A 2 39.66 -27.02 -19.77
N LYS A 3 39.89 -27.17 -21.08
CA LYS A 3 39.31 -26.26 -22.12
C LYS A 3 37.81 -26.46 -22.35
N LYS A 4 37.25 -27.64 -22.02
CA LYS A 4 35.81 -27.90 -22.14
C LYS A 4 35.02 -27.35 -20.94
N LEU A 5 35.68 -27.21 -19.79
CA LEU A 5 35.08 -26.69 -18.55
C LEU A 5 34.96 -25.15 -18.58
N SER A 6 35.91 -24.45 -19.19
CA SER A 6 35.85 -22.99 -19.38
C SER A 6 34.75 -22.57 -20.36
N LEU A 7 34.47 -23.39 -21.37
CA LEU A 7 33.39 -23.17 -22.34
C LEU A 7 32.00 -23.32 -21.70
N TRP A 8 31.84 -24.23 -20.74
CA TRP A 8 30.58 -24.41 -20.00
C TRP A 8 30.31 -23.28 -19.00
N LEU A 9 31.34 -22.77 -18.32
CA LEU A 9 31.22 -21.62 -17.39
C LEU A 9 30.84 -20.33 -18.11
N GLY A 10 31.37 -20.09 -19.32
CA GLY A 10 30.97 -18.94 -20.15
C GLY A 10 29.52 -19.01 -20.61
N LEU A 11 29.01 -20.22 -20.91
CA LEU A 11 27.65 -20.44 -21.40
C LEU A 11 26.61 -20.26 -20.27
N VAL A 12 26.95 -20.62 -19.04
CA VAL A 12 26.13 -20.35 -17.84
C VAL A 12 26.10 -18.86 -17.50
N ALA A 13 27.22 -18.14 -17.65
CA ALA A 13 27.25 -16.69 -17.43
C ALA A 13 26.42 -15.91 -18.47
N ILE A 14 26.36 -16.37 -19.72
CA ILE A 14 25.52 -15.79 -20.77
C ILE A 14 24.03 -16.08 -20.53
N LEU A 15 23.68 -17.26 -20.00
CA LEU A 15 22.31 -17.60 -19.61
C LEU A 15 21.83 -16.84 -18.36
N LEU A 16 22.73 -16.49 -17.45
CA LEU A 16 22.42 -15.64 -16.29
C LEU A 16 22.27 -14.15 -16.66
N ALA A 17 23.02 -13.66 -17.66
CA ALA A 17 22.91 -12.29 -18.14
C ALA A 17 21.64 -12.02 -18.98
N PHE A 18 21.00 -13.05 -19.53
CA PHE A 18 19.76 -12.94 -20.31
C PHE A 18 18.49 -12.70 -19.46
N ASN A 19 18.58 -12.69 -18.13
CA ASN A 19 17.46 -12.38 -17.24
C ASN A 19 17.44 -10.92 -16.73
N LEU A 20 18.29 -10.04 -17.25
CA LEU A 20 18.28 -8.60 -16.95
C LEU A 20 17.89 -7.73 -18.16
N SER A 21 17.00 -8.20 -19.03
CA SER A 21 16.26 -7.26 -19.89
C SER A 21 15.23 -6.53 -19.06
N SER A 22 15.63 -5.38 -18.54
CA SER A 22 14.73 -4.30 -18.15
C SER A 22 13.86 -3.91 -19.35
N PHE A 23 12.70 -4.54 -19.49
CA PHE A 23 11.64 -4.05 -20.36
C PHE A 23 10.95 -2.87 -19.66
N ALA A 24 11.64 -1.73 -19.62
CA ALA A 24 10.97 -0.44 -19.59
C ALA A 24 10.53 -0.13 -21.02
N SER A 25 9.54 -0.88 -21.51
CA SER A 25 8.84 -0.51 -22.73
C SER A 25 7.61 0.28 -22.31
N ASP A 26 7.60 1.54 -22.72
CA ASP A 26 6.43 2.42 -22.69
C ASP A 26 5.37 1.79 -23.63
N ILE A 27 4.60 0.82 -23.12
CA ILE A 27 3.59 0.15 -23.92
C ILE A 27 2.32 1.01 -23.90
N ASN A 28 2.15 1.79 -24.96
CA ASN A 28 0.86 2.37 -25.34
C ASN A 28 -0.10 1.21 -25.69
N LEU A 29 -0.80 0.69 -24.69
CA LEU A 29 -1.67 -0.48 -24.78
C LEU A 29 -3.13 -0.05 -24.89
N GLY A 30 -3.71 -0.23 -26.09
CA GLY A 30 -5.11 0.07 -26.43
C GLY A 30 -6.20 -0.76 -25.73
N ILE A 31 -6.05 -1.02 -24.43
CA ILE A 31 -7.19 -1.06 -23.50
C ILE A 31 -7.38 0.41 -23.10
N SER A 32 -8.58 0.90 -22.86
CA SER A 32 -8.74 2.23 -22.26
C SER A 32 -8.14 2.21 -20.85
N LEU A 33 -6.81 2.40 -20.75
CA LEU A 33 -6.02 2.68 -19.56
C LEU A 33 -6.28 4.12 -19.06
N GLY A 34 -7.30 4.79 -19.61
CA GLY A 34 -7.76 6.10 -19.18
C GLY A 34 -8.52 6.10 -17.85
N ASP A 35 -8.86 4.94 -17.29
CA ASP A 35 -9.50 4.85 -15.98
C ASP A 35 -8.46 4.52 -14.90
N GLY A 36 -8.00 5.55 -14.18
CA GLY A 36 -7.05 5.42 -13.06
C GLY A 36 -7.49 4.41 -11.98
N LYS A 37 -8.80 4.11 -11.92
CA LYS A 37 -9.36 3.07 -11.06
C LYS A 37 -8.87 1.67 -11.41
N LEU A 38 -8.87 1.32 -12.70
CA LEU A 38 -8.50 -0.02 -13.15
C LEU A 38 -6.99 -0.25 -12.99
N ARG A 39 -6.19 0.77 -13.33
CA ARG A 39 -4.73 0.70 -13.14
C ARG A 39 -4.36 0.54 -11.67
N SER A 40 -4.96 1.34 -10.78
CA SER A 40 -4.71 1.21 -9.34
C SER A 40 -5.15 -0.16 -8.79
N PHE A 41 -6.22 -0.75 -9.34
CA PHE A 41 -6.65 -2.12 -9.00
C PHE A 41 -5.63 -3.18 -9.44
N TYR A 42 -5.09 -3.10 -10.66
CA TYR A 42 -4.05 -4.04 -11.09
C TYR A 42 -2.75 -3.88 -10.31
N PHE A 43 -2.38 -2.65 -9.98
CA PHE A 43 -1.23 -2.36 -9.13
C PHE A 43 -1.39 -2.99 -7.74
N SER A 44 -2.56 -2.85 -7.10
CA SER A 44 -2.80 -3.44 -5.78
C SER A 44 -2.86 -4.97 -5.80
N LEU A 45 -3.41 -5.57 -6.86
CA LEU A 45 -3.31 -7.02 -7.07
C LEU A 45 -1.85 -7.48 -7.22
N SER A 46 -1.07 -6.74 -8.01
CA SER A 46 0.35 -7.00 -8.23
C SER A 46 1.14 -7.00 -6.92
N ASP A 47 0.97 -5.96 -6.09
CA ASP A 47 1.65 -5.87 -4.80
C ASP A 47 1.19 -6.96 -3.82
N TYR A 48 -0.12 -7.23 -3.75
CA TYR A 48 -0.67 -8.23 -2.82
C TYR A 48 -0.28 -9.67 -3.17
N TYR A 49 -0.37 -10.05 -4.45
CA TYR A 49 -0.03 -11.40 -4.92
C TYR A 49 1.45 -11.56 -5.29
N ARG A 50 2.25 -10.49 -5.22
CA ARG A 50 3.69 -10.47 -5.56
C ARG A 50 3.96 -10.93 -7.00
N ILE A 51 3.14 -10.46 -7.92
CA ILE A 51 3.23 -10.78 -9.37
C ILE A 51 3.30 -9.45 -10.13
N PRO A 52 4.20 -9.27 -11.11
CA PRO A 52 4.30 -8.02 -11.88
C PRO A 52 2.97 -7.62 -12.53
N GLU A 53 2.67 -6.32 -12.57
CA GLU A 53 1.43 -5.77 -13.14
C GLU A 53 1.26 -6.18 -14.62
N GLU A 54 2.37 -6.26 -15.36
CA GLU A 54 2.41 -6.67 -16.76
C GLU A 54 1.87 -8.09 -16.94
N GLN A 55 2.14 -9.00 -15.99
CA GLN A 55 1.62 -10.36 -16.07
C GLN A 55 0.10 -10.40 -15.87
N ILE A 56 -0.43 -9.57 -14.96
CA ILE A 56 -1.89 -9.44 -14.77
C ILE A 56 -2.55 -8.91 -16.04
N ILE A 57 -1.94 -7.90 -16.67
CA ILE A 57 -2.40 -7.33 -17.95
C ILE A 57 -2.35 -8.37 -19.07
N ILE A 58 -1.29 -9.20 -19.13
CA ILE A 58 -1.17 -10.29 -20.11
C ILE A 58 -2.26 -11.34 -19.89
N ILE A 59 -2.52 -11.75 -18.65
CA ILE A 59 -3.61 -12.69 -18.30
C ILE A 59 -4.94 -12.12 -18.82
N LYS A 60 -5.26 -10.87 -18.50
CA LYS A 60 -6.53 -10.25 -18.91
C LYS A 60 -6.67 -10.15 -20.43
N LYS A 61 -5.60 -9.79 -21.14
CA LYS A 61 -5.60 -9.72 -22.61
C LYS A 61 -5.76 -11.08 -23.27
N ARG A 62 -5.06 -12.09 -22.75
CA ARG A 62 -5.12 -13.45 -23.25
C ARG A 62 -6.50 -14.07 -23.00
N TYR A 63 -7.14 -13.70 -21.90
CA TYR A 63 -8.39 -14.29 -21.42
C TYR A 63 -9.49 -13.24 -21.18
N PRO A 64 -10.07 -12.67 -22.24
CA PRO A 64 -11.08 -11.63 -22.13
C PRO A 64 -12.39 -12.10 -21.47
N ILE A 65 -12.64 -13.42 -21.42
CA ILE A 65 -13.79 -14.02 -20.72
C ILE A 65 -13.71 -13.85 -19.20
N ILE A 66 -12.50 -13.69 -18.65
CA ILE A 66 -12.29 -13.51 -17.22
C ILE A 66 -12.53 -12.04 -16.90
N VAL A 67 -13.53 -11.75 -16.08
CA VAL A 67 -13.80 -10.38 -15.61
C VAL A 67 -12.80 -9.95 -14.53
N GLU A 68 -12.68 -8.66 -14.30
CA GLU A 68 -11.73 -8.04 -13.37
C GLU A 68 -11.85 -8.64 -11.97
N GLU A 69 -13.08 -8.88 -11.52
CA GLU A 69 -13.40 -9.47 -10.23
C GLU A 69 -13.01 -10.96 -10.10
N GLU A 70 -12.80 -11.67 -11.20
CA GLU A 70 -12.32 -13.05 -11.18
C GLU A 70 -10.79 -13.14 -11.05
N LEU A 71 -10.05 -12.05 -11.30
CA LEU A 71 -8.58 -12.02 -11.17
C LEU A 71 -8.09 -12.40 -9.76
N PRO A 72 -8.65 -11.87 -8.64
CA PRO A 72 -8.31 -12.34 -7.31
C PRO A 72 -8.46 -13.85 -7.12
N VAL A 73 -9.46 -14.50 -7.74
CA VAL A 73 -9.66 -15.96 -7.62
C VAL A 73 -8.51 -16.69 -8.30
N ILE A 74 -8.18 -16.29 -9.54
CA ILE A 74 -7.08 -16.88 -10.29
C ILE A 74 -5.76 -16.71 -9.55
N LEU A 75 -5.45 -15.48 -9.12
CA LEU A 75 -4.20 -15.18 -8.45
C LEU A 75 -4.09 -15.86 -7.08
N LEU A 76 -5.20 -16.04 -6.37
CA LEU A 76 -5.26 -16.88 -5.18
C LEU A 76 -4.85 -18.33 -5.50
N ILE A 77 -5.44 -18.94 -6.53
CA ILE A 77 -5.11 -20.33 -6.91
C ILE A 77 -3.63 -20.44 -7.34
N VAL A 78 -3.13 -19.48 -8.13
CA VAL A 78 -1.72 -19.43 -8.54
C VAL A 78 -0.82 -19.41 -7.31
N ARG A 79 -1.13 -18.56 -6.32
CA ARG A 79 -0.34 -18.43 -5.09
C ARG A 79 -0.39 -19.68 -4.22
N GLU A 80 -1.57 -20.25 -4.00
CA GLU A 80 -1.75 -21.38 -3.08
C GLU A 80 -1.32 -22.73 -3.69
N ALA A 81 -1.48 -22.91 -5.00
CA ALA A 81 -1.20 -24.18 -5.68
C ALA A 81 0.05 -24.17 -6.58
N GLY A 82 0.63 -22.99 -6.85
CA GLY A 82 1.84 -22.86 -7.69
C GLY A 82 1.62 -23.26 -9.16
N VAL A 83 0.39 -23.11 -9.67
CA VAL A 83 0.00 -23.52 -11.03
C VAL A 83 -0.11 -22.33 -11.98
N SER A 84 0.09 -22.56 -13.28
CA SER A 84 -0.06 -21.50 -14.30
C SER A 84 -1.52 -21.02 -14.41
N PRO A 85 -1.76 -19.70 -14.61
CA PRO A 85 -3.06 -19.15 -14.97
C PRO A 85 -3.73 -19.86 -16.14
N ASP A 86 -2.94 -20.32 -17.12
CA ASP A 86 -3.47 -20.98 -18.33
C ASP A 86 -4.25 -22.27 -17.97
N VAL A 87 -3.76 -23.03 -16.98
CA VAL A 87 -4.41 -24.27 -16.51
C VAL A 87 -5.73 -23.96 -15.81
N ILE A 88 -5.76 -22.90 -15.00
CA ILE A 88 -6.95 -22.46 -14.27
C ILE A 88 -8.02 -21.99 -15.26
N VAL A 89 -7.65 -21.15 -16.22
CA VAL A 89 -8.58 -20.61 -17.22
C VAL A 89 -9.07 -21.70 -18.17
N GLU A 90 -8.25 -22.69 -18.52
CA GLU A 90 -8.67 -23.84 -19.30
C GLU A 90 -9.78 -24.65 -18.58
N LEU A 91 -9.66 -24.85 -17.26
CA LEU A 91 -10.74 -25.46 -16.47
C LEU A 91 -12.00 -24.59 -16.47
N ARG A 92 -11.83 -23.27 -16.31
CA ARG A 92 -12.96 -22.34 -16.36
C ARG A 92 -13.70 -22.41 -17.70
N ARG A 93 -12.97 -22.45 -18.82
CA ARG A 93 -13.53 -22.60 -20.18
C ARG A 93 -14.25 -23.93 -20.40
N LYS A 94 -13.85 -25.00 -19.70
CA LYS A 94 -14.52 -26.31 -19.71
C LYS A 94 -15.81 -26.34 -18.89
N GLY A 95 -16.18 -25.22 -18.26
CA GLY A 95 -17.42 -25.10 -17.48
C GLY A 95 -17.29 -25.53 -16.02
N TYR A 96 -16.08 -25.72 -15.51
CA TYR A 96 -15.90 -25.95 -14.07
C TYR A 96 -16.24 -24.68 -13.28
N SER A 97 -16.95 -24.84 -12.17
CA SER A 97 -17.19 -23.77 -11.20
C SER A 97 -15.89 -23.36 -10.52
N TRP A 98 -15.81 -22.14 -10.01
CA TRP A 98 -14.66 -21.70 -9.20
C TRP A 98 -14.48 -22.58 -7.96
N TYR A 99 -15.58 -23.06 -7.39
CA TYR A 99 -15.56 -24.05 -6.30
C TYR A 99 -14.86 -25.34 -6.74
N ASP A 100 -15.27 -25.94 -7.85
CA ASP A 100 -14.67 -27.19 -8.35
C ASP A 100 -13.19 -27.02 -8.68
N ILE A 101 -12.81 -25.86 -9.24
CA ILE A 101 -11.42 -25.53 -9.54
C ILE A 101 -10.59 -25.46 -8.25
N LEU A 102 -11.08 -24.75 -7.21
CA LEU A 102 -10.39 -24.66 -5.93
C LEU A 102 -10.21 -26.05 -5.29
N ILE A 103 -11.27 -26.86 -5.27
CA ILE A 103 -11.23 -28.22 -4.72
C ILE A 103 -10.26 -29.11 -5.50
N ARG A 104 -10.21 -28.99 -6.84
CA ARG A 104 -9.27 -29.73 -7.69
C ARG A 104 -7.81 -29.44 -7.33
N PHE A 105 -7.53 -28.22 -6.90
CA PHE A 105 -6.21 -27.82 -6.41
C PHE A 105 -6.03 -27.97 -4.89
N ARG A 106 -6.96 -28.66 -4.21
CA ARG A 106 -6.96 -28.89 -2.74
C ARG A 106 -7.02 -27.59 -1.92
N ILE A 107 -7.61 -26.55 -2.49
CA ILE A 107 -7.89 -25.30 -1.81
C ILE A 107 -9.34 -25.37 -1.33
N TYR A 108 -9.53 -25.44 -0.02
CA TYR A 108 -10.88 -25.57 0.56
C TYR A 108 -11.45 -24.17 0.89
N PRO A 109 -12.52 -23.72 0.22
CA PRO A 109 -13.09 -22.38 0.43
C PRO A 109 -13.48 -22.11 1.87
N GLU A 110 -13.98 -23.12 2.59
CA GLU A 110 -14.35 -23.04 4.00
C GLU A 110 -13.17 -22.68 4.91
N VAL A 111 -11.96 -23.04 4.50
CA VAL A 111 -10.72 -22.78 5.24
C VAL A 111 -10.15 -21.43 4.84
N VAL A 112 -10.00 -21.19 3.53
CA VAL A 112 -9.37 -19.96 3.00
C VAL A 112 -10.21 -18.73 3.30
N PHE A 113 -11.54 -18.84 3.23
CA PHE A 113 -12.45 -17.72 3.42
C PHE A 113 -13.04 -17.62 4.83
N LYS A 114 -12.62 -18.47 5.78
CA LYS A 114 -13.20 -18.55 7.13
C LYS A 114 -13.35 -17.20 7.84
N ARG A 115 -12.41 -16.27 7.66
CA ARG A 115 -12.40 -14.94 8.30
C ARG A 115 -13.26 -13.89 7.57
N TYR A 116 -13.69 -14.18 6.35
CA TYR A 116 -14.40 -13.25 5.47
C TYR A 116 -15.87 -13.63 5.28
N ILE A 117 -16.26 -14.83 5.74
CA ILE A 117 -17.66 -15.26 5.82
C ILE A 117 -18.30 -14.54 7.01
N ILE A 118 -19.19 -13.59 6.74
CA ILE A 118 -19.95 -12.84 7.74
C ILE A 118 -21.41 -13.28 7.69
N TYR A 119 -21.96 -13.67 8.83
CA TYR A 119 -23.35 -14.12 8.96
C TYR A 119 -24.26 -12.96 9.40
N GLY A 120 -25.21 -12.54 8.55
CA GLY A 120 -26.28 -11.59 8.92
C GLY A 120 -26.77 -10.67 7.79
N PRO A 121 -27.91 -9.97 7.95
CA PRO A 121 -28.35 -8.87 7.06
C PRO A 121 -27.29 -7.75 7.04
N PRO A 122 -27.10 -6.99 5.94
CA PRO A 122 -28.03 -6.65 4.84
C PRO A 122 -28.03 -7.63 3.64
N TYR A 123 -27.33 -8.74 3.76
CA TYR A 123 -27.27 -9.78 2.74
C TYR A 123 -28.51 -10.66 2.81
N GLY A 124 -29.58 -10.19 2.15
CA GLY A 124 -30.80 -10.96 1.93
C GLY A 124 -30.46 -12.34 1.35
N LYS A 125 -30.87 -13.39 2.06
CA LYS A 125 -30.90 -14.80 1.63
C LYS A 125 -29.57 -15.46 1.17
N ALA A 126 -28.42 -14.78 1.14
CA ALA A 126 -27.18 -15.35 0.58
C ALA A 126 -26.39 -16.26 1.54
N TRP A 127 -26.54 -16.08 2.86
CA TRP A 127 -25.95 -16.99 3.84
C TRP A 127 -27.08 -17.47 4.72
N GLY A 128 -27.67 -18.61 4.32
CA GLY A 128 -28.89 -19.15 4.89
C GLY A 128 -28.91 -19.01 6.41
N TYR A 129 -30.03 -18.50 6.92
CA TYR A 129 -30.47 -18.49 8.32
C TYR A 129 -30.57 -19.94 8.85
N HIS A 130 -29.47 -20.67 8.86
CA HIS A 130 -29.39 -22.06 9.25
C HIS A 130 -28.17 -22.24 10.13
N LYS A 131 -28.43 -22.11 11.43
CA LYS A 131 -27.65 -22.78 12.47
C LYS A 131 -27.31 -24.19 11.95
N LYS A 132 -26.03 -24.44 11.66
CA LYS A 132 -25.42 -25.77 11.43
C LYS A 132 -25.76 -26.51 10.11
N LYS A 133 -25.68 -25.87 8.93
CA LYS A 133 -25.62 -26.62 7.64
C LYS A 133 -24.33 -26.32 6.88
N LYS A 134 -23.81 -27.31 6.13
CA LYS A 134 -22.64 -27.17 5.25
C LYS A 134 -22.85 -25.97 4.33
N VAL A 135 -21.90 -25.03 4.32
CA VAL A 135 -21.90 -23.92 3.36
C VAL A 135 -21.74 -24.53 1.97
N VAL A 136 -22.64 -24.20 1.06
CA VAL A 136 -22.49 -24.51 -0.37
C VAL A 136 -22.13 -23.19 -1.05
N PHE A 137 -20.91 -23.10 -1.57
CA PHE A 137 -20.47 -21.91 -2.30
C PHE A 137 -20.88 -22.03 -3.76
N VAL A 138 -21.51 -21.00 -4.30
CA VAL A 138 -21.64 -20.83 -5.74
C VAL A 138 -20.50 -19.96 -6.28
N ASP A 139 -20.38 -19.85 -7.60
CA ASP A 139 -19.31 -19.06 -8.24
C ASP A 139 -19.25 -17.62 -7.72
N ASP A 140 -20.40 -16.96 -7.63
CA ASP A 140 -20.48 -15.57 -7.15
C ASP A 140 -19.97 -15.43 -5.72
N ASP A 141 -20.18 -16.43 -4.85
CA ASP A 141 -19.65 -16.42 -3.48
C ASP A 141 -18.13 -16.47 -3.48
N ILE A 142 -17.53 -17.31 -4.33
CA ILE A 142 -16.07 -17.45 -4.42
C ILE A 142 -15.45 -16.16 -4.97
N ILE A 143 -16.05 -15.57 -5.99
CA ILE A 143 -15.63 -14.29 -6.56
C ILE A 143 -15.71 -13.20 -5.49
N PHE A 144 -16.87 -13.09 -4.82
CA PHE A 144 -17.10 -12.11 -3.78
C PHE A 144 -16.10 -12.25 -2.63
N LEU A 145 -15.94 -13.45 -2.07
CA LEU A 145 -15.05 -13.71 -0.93
C LEU A 145 -13.58 -13.51 -1.30
N SER A 146 -13.17 -13.84 -2.53
CA SER A 146 -11.81 -13.60 -3.00
C SER A 146 -11.49 -12.10 -3.06
N ASN A 147 -12.44 -11.29 -3.53
CA ASN A 147 -12.31 -9.82 -3.54
C ASN A 147 -12.33 -9.24 -2.12
N VAL A 148 -13.26 -9.67 -1.26
CA VAL A 148 -13.30 -9.21 0.13
C VAL A 148 -12.01 -9.56 0.85
N LYS A 149 -11.50 -10.79 0.70
CA LYS A 149 -10.21 -11.22 1.26
C LYS A 149 -9.08 -10.32 0.78
N PHE A 150 -8.94 -10.15 -0.53
CA PHE A 150 -7.92 -9.31 -1.14
C PHE A 150 -7.96 -7.88 -0.59
N LEU A 151 -9.10 -7.20 -0.65
CA LEU A 151 -9.22 -5.81 -0.25
C LEU A 151 -9.04 -5.62 1.26
N SER A 152 -9.57 -6.54 2.07
CA SER A 152 -9.42 -6.51 3.53
C SER A 152 -7.96 -6.65 3.92
N GLU A 153 -7.24 -7.61 3.34
CA GLU A 153 -5.83 -7.83 3.67
C GLU A 153 -4.93 -6.72 3.14
N TYR A 154 -5.13 -6.30 1.88
CA TYR A 154 -4.29 -5.28 1.24
C TYR A 154 -4.41 -3.92 1.94
N TYR A 155 -5.64 -3.46 2.21
CA TYR A 155 -5.88 -2.17 2.85
C TYR A 155 -5.89 -2.23 4.38
N ARG A 156 -5.73 -3.43 4.97
CA ARG A 156 -5.93 -3.68 6.41
C ARG A 156 -7.30 -3.21 6.88
N GLU A 157 -8.30 -3.38 6.04
CA GLU A 157 -9.70 -3.06 6.33
C GLU A 157 -10.42 -4.28 6.90
N VAL A 158 -11.35 -4.03 7.82
CA VAL A 158 -12.19 -5.12 8.32
C VAL A 158 -13.16 -5.57 7.23
N PRO A 159 -13.43 -6.89 7.09
CA PRO A 159 -14.29 -7.39 6.01
C PRO A 159 -15.65 -6.70 5.94
N ASP A 160 -16.27 -6.40 7.08
CA ASP A 160 -17.54 -5.67 7.17
C ASP A 160 -17.51 -4.29 6.48
N VAL A 161 -16.38 -3.59 6.51
CA VAL A 161 -16.23 -2.28 5.87
C VAL A 161 -16.15 -2.43 4.35
N VAL A 162 -15.35 -3.37 3.85
CA VAL A 162 -15.27 -3.67 2.41
C VAL A 162 -16.64 -4.06 1.85
N ILE A 163 -17.35 -4.87 2.62
CA ILE A 163 -18.71 -5.35 2.33
C ILE A 163 -19.71 -4.19 2.28
N LYS A 164 -19.65 -3.23 3.22
CA LYS A 164 -20.46 -1.99 3.16
C LYS A 164 -20.15 -1.13 1.94
N TYR A 165 -18.90 -1.04 1.50
CA TYR A 165 -18.59 -0.36 0.24
C TYR A 165 -19.19 -1.11 -0.95
N LYS A 166 -19.17 -2.45 -0.92
CA LYS A 166 -19.75 -3.28 -1.98
C LYS A 166 -21.27 -3.15 -2.12
N GLU A 167 -21.99 -2.75 -1.07
CA GLU A 167 -23.42 -2.40 -1.15
C GLU A 167 -23.68 -1.14 -1.99
N LYS A 168 -22.75 -0.18 -1.95
CA LYS A 168 -22.85 1.08 -2.68
C LYS A 168 -22.33 0.99 -4.12
N HIS A 169 -21.41 0.06 -4.37
CA HIS A 169 -20.72 -0.05 -5.64
C HIS A 169 -20.96 -1.43 -6.29
N PRO A 170 -21.48 -1.48 -7.54
CA PRO A 170 -21.74 -2.74 -8.22
C PRO A 170 -20.48 -3.60 -8.45
N ARG A 171 -19.34 -2.97 -8.77
CA ARG A 171 -18.08 -3.63 -9.14
C ARG A 171 -17.02 -3.50 -8.05
N PHE A 172 -16.19 -4.52 -7.86
CA PHE A 172 -15.12 -4.45 -6.86
C PHE A 172 -13.98 -3.51 -7.26
N VAL A 173 -13.81 -3.22 -8.56
CA VAL A 173 -12.88 -2.17 -9.02
C VAL A 173 -13.26 -0.80 -8.45
N ASP A 174 -14.57 -0.51 -8.36
CA ASP A 174 -15.08 0.73 -7.77
C ASP A 174 -14.98 0.72 -6.24
N VAL A 175 -15.26 -0.42 -5.59
CA VAL A 175 -15.03 -0.61 -4.15
C VAL A 175 -13.56 -0.37 -3.78
N HIS A 176 -12.65 -0.97 -4.53
CA HIS A 176 -11.21 -0.78 -4.39
C HIS A 176 -10.84 0.69 -4.44
N TYR A 177 -11.33 1.40 -5.45
CA TYR A 177 -10.97 2.79 -5.68
C TYR A 177 -11.48 3.70 -4.55
N GLU A 178 -12.68 3.45 -4.04
CA GLU A 178 -13.23 4.20 -2.92
C GLU A 178 -12.38 4.03 -1.65
N ILE A 179 -11.97 2.78 -1.34
CA ILE A 179 -11.08 2.49 -0.20
C ILE A 179 -9.70 3.15 -0.42
N TYR A 180 -9.17 3.08 -1.63
CA TYR A 180 -7.90 3.69 -2.01
C TYR A 180 -7.89 5.21 -1.77
N GLU A 181 -8.89 5.92 -2.29
CA GLU A 181 -8.99 7.38 -2.14
C GLU A 181 -9.20 7.78 -0.68
N HIS A 182 -10.02 7.04 0.08
CA HIS A 182 -10.19 7.26 1.51
C HIS A 182 -8.85 7.14 2.26
N LYS A 183 -8.10 6.05 2.03
CA LYS A 183 -6.77 5.82 2.65
C LYS A 183 -5.73 6.85 2.23
N LYS A 184 -5.76 7.29 0.98
CA LYS A 184 -4.86 8.33 0.47
C LYS A 184 -5.11 9.66 1.21
N GLY A 185 -6.38 10.06 1.36
CA GLY A 185 -6.75 11.26 2.10
C GLY A 185 -6.36 11.21 3.58
N GLU A 186 -6.51 10.05 4.24
CA GLU A 186 -6.04 9.87 5.63
C GLU A 186 -4.52 10.09 5.77
N ARG A 187 -3.73 9.56 4.82
CA ARG A 187 -2.27 9.72 4.80
C ARG A 187 -1.86 11.18 4.58
N GLU A 188 -2.55 11.89 3.69
CA GLU A 188 -2.27 13.31 3.42
C GLU A 188 -2.56 14.18 4.65
N LYS A 189 -3.69 13.97 5.33
CA LYS A 189 -4.01 14.66 6.59
C LYS A 189 -2.99 14.39 7.70
N PHE A 190 -2.52 13.15 7.81
CA PHE A 190 -1.50 12.80 8.80
C PHE A 190 -0.17 13.52 8.53
N LYS A 191 0.28 13.56 7.26
CA LYS A 191 1.48 14.30 6.86
C LYS A 191 1.37 15.79 7.12
N GLU A 192 0.23 16.40 6.80
CA GLU A 192 0.00 17.83 7.06
C GLU A 192 0.07 18.14 8.56
N LYS A 193 -0.51 17.27 9.41
CA LYS A 193 -0.44 17.42 10.86
C LYS A 193 0.99 17.29 11.38
N GLU A 194 1.74 16.29 10.93
CA GLU A 194 3.13 16.08 11.33
C GLU A 194 4.04 17.26 10.92
N GLU A 195 3.82 17.82 9.73
CA GLU A 195 4.55 18.99 9.25
C GLU A 195 4.22 20.25 10.08
N LYS A 196 2.96 20.46 10.46
CA LYS A 196 2.56 21.56 11.35
C LYS A 196 3.21 21.43 12.73
N GLU A 197 3.14 20.26 13.36
CA GLU A 197 3.77 20.00 14.65
C GLU A 197 5.30 20.18 14.60
N PHE A 198 5.93 19.77 13.49
CA PHE A 198 7.37 19.99 13.29
C PHE A 198 7.70 21.49 13.21
N ARG A 199 6.94 22.26 12.42
CA ARG A 199 7.12 23.71 12.28
C ARG A 199 6.88 24.46 13.59
N GLU A 200 5.92 24.02 14.41
CA GLU A 200 5.66 24.59 15.73
C GLU A 200 6.82 24.33 16.69
N ARG A 201 7.32 23.09 16.78
CA ARG A 201 8.51 22.76 17.59
C ARG A 201 9.76 23.55 17.17
N ASP A 202 9.96 23.74 15.87
CA ASP A 202 11.10 24.51 15.34
C ASP A 202 10.97 26.02 15.59
N ARG A 203 9.74 26.54 15.72
CA ARG A 203 9.51 27.93 16.18
C ARG A 203 9.77 28.05 17.68
N GLU A 204 9.21 27.16 18.50
CA GLU A 204 9.43 27.17 19.96
C GLU A 204 10.91 27.04 20.32
N GLN A 205 11.67 26.19 19.62
CA GLN A 205 13.12 26.08 19.85
C GLN A 205 13.88 27.35 19.47
N ARG A 206 13.48 28.04 18.40
CA ARG A 206 14.06 29.34 18.02
C ARG A 206 13.75 30.41 19.05
N ASP A 207 12.48 30.53 19.44
CA ASP A 207 12.04 31.51 20.44
C ASP A 207 12.75 31.28 21.79
N TYR A 208 12.94 30.02 22.20
CA TYR A 208 13.72 29.68 23.39
C TYR A 208 15.19 30.09 23.28
N ARG A 209 15.82 29.87 22.11
CA ARG A 209 17.21 30.22 21.86
C ARG A 209 17.41 31.73 21.87
N ASP A 210 16.55 32.46 21.18
CA ASP A 210 16.57 33.92 21.10
C ASP A 210 16.35 34.55 22.49
N SER A 211 15.41 34.00 23.28
CA SER A 211 15.18 34.42 24.67
C SER A 211 16.41 34.19 25.55
N LYS A 212 17.09 33.04 25.40
CA LYS A 212 18.31 32.72 26.14
C LYS A 212 19.47 33.65 25.78
N ASP A 213 19.62 33.98 24.50
CA ASP A 213 20.65 34.91 24.02
C ASP A 213 20.39 36.33 24.54
N TYR A 214 19.13 36.78 24.55
CA TYR A 214 18.73 38.06 25.13
C TYR A 214 19.07 38.15 26.63
N MET A 215 18.76 37.11 27.41
CA MET A 215 19.08 37.07 28.85
C MET A 215 20.61 37.11 29.09
N ASN A 216 21.38 36.32 28.33
CA ASN A 216 22.84 36.33 28.41
C ASN A 216 23.45 37.70 28.09
N GLN A 217 22.88 38.41 27.11
CA GLN A 217 23.35 39.75 26.74
C GLN A 217 23.04 40.78 27.82
N LYS A 218 21.83 40.74 28.38
CA LYS A 218 21.43 41.62 29.49
C LYS A 218 22.30 41.41 30.73
N ASP A 219 22.65 40.17 31.05
CA ASP A 219 23.55 39.87 32.16
C ASP A 219 24.95 40.46 31.92
N LYS A 220 25.50 40.34 30.71
CA LYS A 220 26.78 40.97 30.33
C LYS A 220 26.75 42.49 30.48
N ASP A 221 25.68 43.13 30.02
CA ASP A 221 25.52 44.58 30.10
C ASP A 221 25.44 45.05 31.57
N PHE A 222 24.75 44.29 32.43
CA PHE A 222 24.66 44.57 33.87
C PHE A 222 26.01 44.45 34.59
N TYR A 223 26.85 43.47 34.23
CA TYR A 223 28.20 43.35 34.79
C TYR A 223 29.11 44.49 34.33
N ASN A 224 29.07 44.87 33.05
CA ASN A 224 29.88 45.97 32.52
C ASN A 224 29.49 47.33 33.14
N GLU A 225 28.21 47.57 33.44
CA GLU A 225 27.77 48.81 34.09
C GLU A 225 28.25 48.92 35.55
N LYS A 226 28.47 47.78 36.23
CA LYS A 226 29.02 47.74 37.59
C LYS A 226 30.52 47.98 37.65
N GLU A 227 31.28 47.53 36.65
CA GLU A 227 32.73 47.79 36.57
C GLU A 227 33.08 49.19 36.04
N GLY A 228 32.17 49.82 35.28
CA GLY A 228 32.38 51.17 34.72
C GLY A 228 32.15 52.36 35.67
N LYS A 229 31.61 52.14 36.88
CA LYS A 229 31.39 53.20 37.89
C LYS A 229 32.47 53.17 38.96
N GLY A 230 33.73 53.38 38.54
CA GLY A 230 34.80 53.79 39.45
C GLY A 230 34.55 55.19 40.03
N PRO A 231 35.02 55.51 41.26
CA PRO A 231 34.71 56.77 41.91
C PRO A 231 35.29 57.95 41.10
N LYS A 232 34.44 58.91 40.71
CA LYS A 232 34.90 60.18 40.12
C LYS A 232 35.74 60.92 41.16
N GLU A 233 37.06 60.91 41.00
CA GLU A 233 37.97 61.78 41.75
C GLU A 233 37.60 63.24 41.50
N LYS A 234 37.15 63.91 42.56
CA LYS A 234 36.95 65.36 42.58
C LYS A 234 38.32 66.03 42.57
N HIS A 235 38.79 66.47 41.40
CA HIS A 235 39.94 67.37 41.32
C HIS A 235 39.59 68.72 41.98
N ARG A 236 40.19 68.94 43.15
CA ARG A 236 40.15 70.17 43.93
C ARG A 236 41.18 71.13 43.35
N GLY A 237 40.72 72.25 42.78
CA GLY A 237 41.57 73.29 42.24
C GLY A 237 42.50 73.89 43.28
N LYS A 238 43.77 74.08 42.90
CA LYS A 238 44.72 74.96 43.58
C LYS A 238 45.06 76.10 42.62
N LYS A 239 44.64 77.31 42.99
CA LYS A 239 45.16 78.56 42.45
C LYS A 239 46.58 78.73 43.00
N GLU A 240 47.56 78.88 42.13
CA GLU A 240 48.82 79.52 42.48
C GLU A 240 48.86 80.90 41.81
N LYS A 241 49.16 81.88 42.66
CA LYS A 241 49.59 83.22 42.31
C LYS A 241 51.01 83.12 41.76
N ASP A 242 51.30 83.82 40.67
CA ASP A 242 52.15 85.02 40.66
C ASP A 242 52.15 85.63 39.25
#